data_AF-A0A6L5TBN2-F1
#
_entry.id   AF-A0A6L5TBN2-F1
#
_cell.length_a   1.000
_cell.length_b   1.000
_cell.length_c   1.000
_cell.angle_alpha   90.00
_cell.angle_beta   90.00
_cell.angle_gamma   90.00
#
_symmetry.space_group_name_H-M   'P 1'
#
loop_
_entity.id
_entity.type
_entity.pdbx_description
1 polymer ?
#
loop_
_entity_poly.entity_id
_entity_poly.type
_entity_poly.pdbx_seq_one_letter_code
_entity_poly.pdbx_strand_id
1 'polypeptide(L)'
;MEDIKMARIIWDGNKNWENVWDGKQPWDRECEEKSIPENAVLIDRPDDIIKASIPYMIIPCIVCFVAIFAKKAQSDEFIFNLWFMPLSFIIGFFVAMPLHEFLHAISYPKGAKVYIGVSLKQLRAYAASSAALSRGRYIMMSLAPLIPGIIFLAVFVVCPISMKWLMTICVVPSFMGLISPAPDYMDVLIILRKVPKGAMIQATENGLVWYL
;
A
#
# COMPACT_ATOMS: atom_id res chain seq x y z
N MET A 1 17.93 22.81 17.32
CA MET A 1 16.65 22.42 16.71
C MET A 1 16.99 21.24 15.81
N GLU A 2 16.83 20.01 16.30
CA GLU A 2 17.16 18.80 15.51
C GLU A 2 16.20 18.71 14.33
N ASP A 3 16.71 18.93 13.12
CA ASP A 3 15.94 18.77 11.88
C ASP A 3 15.36 17.35 11.79
N ILE A 4 14.07 17.29 11.48
CA ILE A 4 13.22 16.10 11.58
C ILE A 4 13.78 14.96 10.69
N LYS A 5 14.06 13.82 11.33
CA LYS A 5 14.81 12.64 10.84
C LYS A 5 14.02 11.72 9.89
N MET A 6 13.25 12.24 8.93
CA MET A 6 12.36 11.43 8.05
C MET A 6 12.55 11.72 6.55
N ALA A 7 11.92 10.91 5.69
CA ALA A 7 11.75 11.26 4.28
C ALA A 7 10.98 12.59 4.15
N ARG A 8 11.30 13.38 3.13
CA ARG A 8 10.58 14.62 2.82
C ARG A 8 9.32 14.29 2.04
N ILE A 9 8.21 14.16 2.76
CA ILE A 9 6.89 13.87 2.20
C ILE A 9 6.32 15.17 1.60
N ILE A 10 5.93 15.11 0.33
CA ILE A 10 5.37 16.23 -0.43
C ILE A 10 3.95 15.83 -0.84
N TRP A 11 2.95 16.55 -0.33
CA TRP A 11 1.58 16.36 -0.76
C TRP A 11 1.33 17.07 -2.09
N ASP A 12 0.92 16.32 -3.10
CA ASP A 12 0.71 16.82 -4.46
C ASP A 12 -0.77 16.87 -4.88
N GLY A 13 -1.67 16.65 -3.91
CA GLY A 13 -3.11 16.88 -4.08
C GLY A 13 -3.80 15.86 -4.98
N ASN A 14 -4.87 16.31 -5.64
CA ASN A 14 -5.71 15.51 -6.51
C ASN A 14 -5.26 15.62 -7.98
N LYS A 15 -5.00 14.49 -8.64
CA LYS A 15 -4.69 14.41 -10.07
C LYS A 15 -5.55 13.40 -10.81
N ASN A 16 -5.70 13.56 -12.12
CA ASN A 16 -6.15 12.46 -12.96
C ASN A 16 -5.06 11.39 -13.04
N TRP A 17 -5.43 10.11 -12.97
CA TRP A 17 -4.46 9.00 -12.96
C TRP A 17 -3.50 9.02 -14.16
N GLU A 18 -4.01 9.39 -15.35
CA GLU A 18 -3.23 9.53 -16.59
C GLU A 18 -2.12 10.58 -16.50
N ASN A 19 -2.24 11.54 -15.57
CA ASN A 19 -1.27 12.62 -15.37
C ASN A 19 -0.29 12.33 -14.22
N VAL A 20 -0.38 11.16 -13.57
CA VAL A 20 0.55 10.79 -12.49
C VAL A 20 1.91 10.37 -13.05
N TRP A 21 1.94 9.79 -14.25
CA TRP A 21 3.15 9.35 -14.92
C TRP A 21 3.12 9.83 -16.38
N ASP A 22 3.17 11.15 -16.57
CA ASP A 22 3.04 11.80 -17.90
C ASP A 22 4.37 12.39 -18.42
N GLY A 23 5.48 12.13 -17.71
CA GLY A 23 6.81 12.65 -18.02
C GLY A 23 6.98 14.13 -17.65
N LYS A 24 5.98 14.76 -17.02
CA LYS A 24 6.02 16.19 -16.68
C LYS A 24 6.06 16.41 -15.18
N GLN A 25 5.82 15.39 -14.36
CA GLN A 25 5.75 15.52 -12.92
C GLN A 25 7.14 15.73 -12.32
N PRO A 26 7.23 16.36 -11.13
CA PRO A 26 8.51 16.57 -10.47
C PRO A 26 9.31 15.28 -10.26
N TRP A 27 8.64 14.17 -9.94
CA TRP A 27 9.31 12.88 -9.77
C TRP A 27 9.76 12.26 -11.09
N ASP A 28 9.08 12.50 -12.21
CA ASP A 28 9.51 12.01 -13.53
C ASP A 28 10.87 12.62 -13.87
N ARG A 29 10.99 13.96 -13.72
CA ARG A 29 12.25 14.68 -13.92
C ARG A 29 13.34 14.24 -12.95
N GLU A 30 12.99 14.04 -11.68
CA GLU A 30 13.97 13.54 -10.70
C GLU A 30 14.42 12.10 -10.98
N CYS A 31 13.58 11.28 -11.61
CA CYS A 31 13.95 9.95 -12.09
C CYS A 31 14.88 10.05 -13.30
N GLU A 32 14.62 10.96 -14.24
CA GLU A 32 15.49 11.24 -15.40
C GLU A 32 16.85 11.80 -15.01
N GLU A 33 16.90 12.73 -14.05
CA GLU A 33 18.12 13.39 -13.59
C GLU A 33 19.03 12.45 -12.79
N LYS A 34 18.48 11.38 -12.19
CA LYS A 34 19.28 10.43 -11.43
C LYS A 34 19.99 9.46 -12.34
N SER A 35 21.31 9.42 -12.21
CA SER A 35 22.12 8.41 -12.90
C SER A 35 21.70 7.00 -12.46
N ILE A 36 21.41 6.17 -13.45
CA ILE A 36 21.17 4.74 -13.31
C ILE A 36 22.43 4.04 -13.82
N PRO A 37 22.98 3.06 -13.09
CA PRO A 37 24.13 2.30 -13.58
C PRO A 37 23.83 1.62 -14.93
N GLU A 38 24.82 1.58 -15.83
CA GLU A 38 24.66 0.97 -17.16
C GLU A 38 24.27 -0.52 -17.11
N ASN A 39 24.63 -1.21 -16.02
CA ASN A 39 24.30 -2.60 -15.77
C ASN A 39 22.93 -2.79 -15.08
N ALA A 40 22.12 -1.75 -14.95
CA ALA A 40 20.79 -1.87 -14.37
C ALA A 40 19.89 -2.74 -15.27
N VAL A 41 19.13 -3.62 -14.62
CA VAL A 41 18.26 -4.58 -15.29
C VAL A 41 16.81 -4.21 -15.00
N LEU A 42 16.01 -4.07 -16.05
CA LEU A 42 14.57 -3.85 -15.92
C LEU A 42 13.90 -5.06 -15.26
N ILE A 43 13.10 -4.80 -14.22
CA ILE A 43 12.29 -5.81 -13.57
C ILE A 43 11.08 -6.06 -14.47
N ASP A 44 11.04 -7.23 -15.07
CA ASP A 44 9.91 -7.71 -15.86
C ASP A 44 8.64 -7.79 -14.98
N ARG A 45 7.78 -6.78 -15.14
CA ARG A 45 6.47 -6.62 -14.49
C ARG A 45 5.37 -6.62 -15.56
N PRO A 46 4.15 -7.06 -15.21
CA PRO A 46 3.01 -6.96 -16.12
C PRO A 46 2.71 -5.50 -16.49
N ASP A 47 2.31 -5.25 -17.74
CA ASP A 47 1.92 -3.91 -18.19
C ASP A 47 0.69 -3.39 -17.41
N ASP A 48 -0.32 -4.26 -17.22
CA ASP A 48 -1.51 -3.96 -16.42
C ASP A 48 -1.35 -4.51 -14.99
N ILE A 49 -0.68 -3.70 -14.15
CA ILE A 49 -0.44 -4.00 -12.73
C ILE A 49 -1.74 -4.29 -11.98
N ILE A 50 -2.81 -3.55 -12.26
CA ILE A 50 -4.07 -3.68 -11.54
C ILE A 50 -4.70 -5.04 -11.85
N LYS A 51 -4.84 -5.38 -13.14
CA LYS A 51 -5.41 -6.67 -13.54
C LYS A 51 -4.54 -7.84 -13.07
N ALA A 52 -3.22 -7.71 -13.17
CA ALA A 52 -2.29 -8.75 -12.72
C ALA A 52 -2.29 -8.95 -11.20
N SER A 53 -2.65 -7.91 -10.43
CA SER A 53 -2.71 -7.98 -8.97
C SER A 53 -3.96 -8.69 -8.41
N ILE A 54 -5.02 -8.88 -9.20
CA ILE A 54 -6.30 -9.45 -8.74
C ILE A 54 -6.14 -10.79 -7.99
N PRO A 55 -5.35 -11.77 -8.47
CA PRO A 55 -5.18 -13.05 -7.77
C PRO A 55 -4.56 -12.90 -6.37
N TYR A 56 -3.79 -11.84 -6.13
CA TYR A 56 -3.13 -11.61 -4.84
C TYR A 56 -4.09 -11.11 -3.75
N MET A 57 -5.33 -10.75 -4.13
CA MET A 57 -6.41 -10.43 -3.18
C MET A 57 -6.96 -11.68 -2.49
N ILE A 58 -6.80 -12.87 -3.08
CA ILE A 58 -7.48 -14.10 -2.65
C ILE A 58 -7.12 -14.48 -1.22
N ILE A 59 -5.82 -14.56 -0.89
CA ILE A 59 -5.36 -14.95 0.45
C ILE A 59 -5.85 -13.96 1.52
N PRO A 60 -5.63 -12.63 1.38
CA PRO A 60 -6.22 -11.63 2.28
C PRO A 60 -7.74 -11.76 2.45
N CYS A 61 -8.49 -11.94 1.35
CA CYS A 61 -9.93 -12.14 1.41
C CYS A 61 -10.30 -13.36 2.25
N ILE A 62 -9.63 -14.50 2.03
CA ILE A 62 -9.87 -15.74 2.79
C ILE A 62 -9.59 -15.50 4.28
N VAL A 63 -8.47 -14.86 4.62
CA VAL A 63 -8.12 -14.55 6.02
C VAL A 63 -9.22 -13.72 6.69
N CYS A 64 -9.70 -12.67 6.02
CA CYS A 64 -10.77 -11.83 6.55
C CYS A 64 -12.10 -12.59 6.71
N PHE A 65 -12.49 -13.42 5.74
CA PHE A 65 -13.71 -14.23 5.84
C PHE A 65 -13.61 -15.30 6.93
N VAL A 66 -12.45 -15.97 7.06
CA VAL A 66 -12.19 -16.92 8.14
C VAL A 66 -12.37 -16.25 9.50
N ALA A 67 -11.86 -15.02 9.68
CA ALA A 67 -12.07 -14.27 10.92
C ALA A 67 -13.57 -13.99 11.19
N ILE A 68 -14.32 -13.55 10.16
CA ILE A 68 -15.78 -13.32 10.29
C ILE A 68 -16.51 -14.61 10.69
N PHE A 69 -16.25 -15.72 10.00
CA PHE A 69 -16.93 -16.99 10.26
C PHE A 69 -16.56 -17.58 11.62
N ALA A 70 -15.27 -17.51 12.00
CA ALA A 70 -14.82 -17.91 13.33
C ALA A 70 -15.49 -17.08 14.43
N LYS A 71 -15.77 -15.79 14.17
CA LYS A 71 -16.50 -14.93 15.11
C LYS A 71 -17.98 -15.26 15.16
N LYS A 72 -18.61 -15.46 13.99
CA LYS A 72 -20.03 -15.84 13.90
C LYS A 72 -20.30 -17.20 14.55
N ALA A 73 -19.37 -18.15 14.49
CA ALA A 73 -19.51 -19.47 15.12
C ALA A 73 -19.67 -19.41 16.65
N GLN A 74 -19.36 -18.28 17.28
CA GLN A 74 -19.46 -18.08 18.73
C GLN A 74 -20.82 -17.49 19.16
N SER A 75 -21.72 -17.18 18.22
CA SER A 75 -23.02 -16.56 18.50
C SER A 75 -24.07 -17.00 17.51
N ASP A 76 -25.27 -17.34 17.97
CA ASP A 76 -26.39 -17.63 17.07
C ASP A 76 -26.95 -16.35 16.42
N GLU A 77 -26.76 -15.21 17.07
CA GLU A 77 -27.21 -13.92 16.56
C GLU A 77 -26.33 -13.37 15.44
N PHE A 78 -26.86 -12.39 14.72
CA PHE A 78 -26.08 -11.57 13.81
C PHE A 78 -25.04 -10.74 14.59
N ILE A 79 -23.76 -10.85 14.20
CA ILE A 79 -22.62 -10.28 14.95
C ILE A 79 -22.36 -8.80 14.65
N PHE A 80 -22.98 -8.22 13.62
CA PHE A 80 -22.77 -6.83 13.27
C PHE A 80 -23.94 -5.94 13.70
N ASN A 81 -23.62 -4.73 14.14
CA ASN A 81 -24.60 -3.64 14.22
C ASN A 81 -24.46 -2.78 12.96
N LEU A 82 -25.38 -2.91 12.00
CA LEU A 82 -25.28 -2.27 10.68
C LEU A 82 -25.39 -0.74 10.71
N TRP A 83 -25.90 -0.15 11.79
CA TRP A 83 -25.91 1.32 11.95
C TRP A 83 -24.51 1.92 11.95
N PHE A 84 -23.48 1.14 12.32
CA PHE A 84 -22.09 1.56 12.30
C PHE A 84 -21.37 1.25 10.98
N MET A 85 -22.05 0.63 10.01
CA MET A 85 -21.46 0.30 8.72
C MET A 85 -21.00 1.56 7.95
N PRO A 86 -21.79 2.66 7.87
CA PRO A 86 -21.32 3.88 7.23
C PRO A 86 -20.02 4.43 7.84
N LEU A 87 -19.89 4.36 9.17
CA LEU A 87 -18.67 4.77 9.87
C LEU A 87 -17.49 3.86 9.53
N SER A 88 -17.72 2.55 9.41
CA SER A 88 -16.71 1.58 8.95
C SER A 88 -16.16 1.94 7.56
N PHE A 89 -17.06 2.28 6.62
CA PHE A 89 -16.68 2.77 5.28
C PHE A 89 -15.90 4.08 5.33
N ILE A 90 -16.32 5.05 6.15
CA ILE A 90 -15.62 6.32 6.32
C ILE A 90 -14.18 6.09 6.79
N ILE A 91 -14.00 5.22 7.79
CA ILE A 91 -12.66 4.89 8.30
C ILE A 91 -11.85 4.15 7.23
N GLY A 92 -12.43 3.18 6.52
CA GLY A 92 -11.74 2.44 5.45
C GLY A 92 -11.25 3.34 4.32
N PHE A 93 -12.11 4.21 3.79
CA PHE A 93 -11.78 5.04 2.63
C PHE A 93 -11.00 6.32 2.97
N PHE A 94 -11.35 7.02 4.07
CA PHE A 94 -10.78 8.33 4.36
C PHE A 94 -9.66 8.30 5.41
N VAL A 95 -9.50 7.20 6.15
CA VAL A 95 -8.41 7.06 7.12
C VAL A 95 -7.41 6.01 6.64
N ALA A 96 -7.86 4.80 6.31
CA ALA A 96 -6.94 3.71 5.99
C ALA A 96 -6.23 3.92 4.64
N MET A 97 -6.88 4.45 3.61
CA MET A 97 -6.24 4.72 2.31
C MET A 97 -5.19 5.84 2.35
N PRO A 98 -5.44 7.03 2.95
CA PRO A 98 -4.35 8.00 3.11
C PRO A 98 -3.22 7.48 3.99
N LEU A 99 -3.54 6.70 5.01
CA LEU A 99 -2.54 6.05 5.86
C LEU A 99 -1.72 5.01 5.07
N HIS A 100 -2.32 4.31 4.11
CA HIS A 100 -1.63 3.37 3.22
C HIS A 100 -0.48 4.08 2.47
N GLU A 101 -0.78 5.16 1.75
CA GLU A 101 0.25 5.92 1.03
C GLU A 101 1.26 6.60 1.96
N PHE A 102 0.81 7.05 3.12
CA PHE A 102 1.72 7.60 4.13
C PHE A 102 2.72 6.55 4.63
N LEU A 103 2.27 5.30 4.84
CA LEU A 103 3.12 4.18 5.26
C LEU A 103 4.15 3.80 4.18
N HIS A 104 3.77 3.86 2.91
CA HIS A 104 4.73 3.80 1.80
C HIS A 104 5.77 4.91 1.94
N ALA A 105 5.33 6.15 2.10
CA ALA A 105 6.21 7.32 2.11
C ALA A 105 7.21 7.36 3.27
N ILE A 106 6.80 7.02 4.50
CA ILE A 106 7.73 6.99 5.65
C ILE A 106 8.77 5.87 5.55
N SER A 107 8.53 4.87 4.71
CA SER A 107 9.45 3.75 4.51
C SER A 107 10.67 4.14 3.66
N TYR A 108 10.64 5.29 2.97
CA TYR A 108 11.75 5.80 2.17
C TYR A 108 12.93 6.34 3.00
N PRO A 109 14.17 6.34 2.44
CA PRO A 109 15.36 6.81 3.13
C PRO A 109 15.26 8.28 3.56
N LYS A 110 16.02 8.62 4.59
CA LYS A 110 16.12 9.99 5.10
C LYS A 110 16.56 10.91 3.96
N GLY A 111 15.90 12.06 3.86
CA GLY A 111 16.17 13.04 2.79
C GLY A 111 15.61 12.66 1.42
N ALA A 112 15.06 11.46 1.22
CA ALA A 112 14.35 11.15 -0.01
C ALA A 112 13.10 12.01 -0.12
N LYS A 113 12.85 12.56 -1.30
CA LYS A 113 11.56 13.18 -1.63
C LYS A 113 10.57 12.09 -2.00
N VAL A 114 9.41 12.10 -1.36
CA VAL A 114 8.31 11.21 -1.71
C VAL A 114 7.08 12.06 -1.95
N TYR A 115 6.54 11.95 -3.15
CA TYR A 115 5.35 12.64 -3.58
C TYR A 115 4.16 11.73 -3.33
N ILE A 116 3.23 12.19 -2.51
CA ILE A 116 1.99 11.49 -2.22
C ILE A 116 0.81 12.30 -2.73
N GLY A 117 -0.18 11.62 -3.31
CA GLY A 117 -1.38 12.26 -3.79
C GLY A 117 -2.52 11.28 -4.00
N VAL A 118 -3.64 11.83 -4.43
CA VAL A 118 -4.86 11.07 -4.71
C VAL A 118 -5.33 11.33 -6.12
N SER A 119 -6.11 10.40 -6.63
CA SER A 119 -6.82 10.49 -7.88
C SER A 119 -8.27 10.18 -7.61
N LEU A 120 -9.04 11.21 -7.26
CA LEU A 120 -10.44 11.05 -6.81
C LEU A 120 -11.34 10.49 -7.92
N LYS A 121 -11.09 10.88 -9.18
CA LYS A 121 -11.88 10.40 -10.33
C LYS A 121 -11.73 8.90 -10.54
N GLN A 122 -10.54 8.34 -10.28
CA GLN A 122 -10.25 6.92 -10.40
C GLN A 122 -10.26 6.18 -9.05
N LEU A 123 -10.53 6.89 -7.94
CA LEU A 123 -10.44 6.39 -6.56
C LEU A 123 -9.12 5.67 -6.26
N ARG A 124 -8.01 6.23 -6.74
CA ARG A 124 -6.66 5.72 -6.52
C ARG A 124 -5.85 6.69 -5.69
N ALA A 125 -4.79 6.21 -5.06
CA ALA A 125 -3.78 7.04 -4.46
C ALA A 125 -2.41 6.60 -4.99
N TYR A 126 -1.40 7.45 -4.84
CA TYR A 126 -0.05 7.16 -5.33
C TYR A 126 1.00 7.71 -4.38
N ALA A 127 2.11 6.98 -4.30
CA ALA A 127 3.37 7.40 -3.70
C ALA A 127 4.50 7.23 -4.72
N ALA A 128 5.11 8.34 -5.16
CA ALA A 128 6.17 8.38 -6.16
C ALA A 128 7.47 8.92 -5.58
N SER A 129 8.60 8.29 -5.90
CA SER A 129 9.92 8.75 -5.50
C SER A 129 10.98 8.22 -6.46
N SER A 130 11.99 9.06 -6.72
CA SER A 130 13.17 8.71 -7.50
C SER A 130 14.26 8.01 -6.66
N ALA A 131 14.04 7.80 -5.36
CA ALA A 131 15.06 7.23 -4.48
C ALA A 131 15.25 5.72 -4.70
N ALA A 132 16.51 5.30 -4.79
CA ALA A 132 16.87 3.89 -4.80
C ALA A 132 16.68 3.26 -3.42
N LEU A 133 16.07 2.08 -3.37
CA LEU A 133 15.82 1.31 -2.17
C LEU A 133 16.60 0.00 -2.22
N SER A 134 17.22 -0.41 -1.12
CA SER A 134 17.72 -1.78 -1.03
C SER A 134 16.57 -2.77 -1.15
N ARG A 135 16.83 -3.97 -1.66
CA ARG A 135 15.82 -5.05 -1.78
C ARG A 135 14.98 -5.25 -0.53
N GLY A 136 15.62 -5.27 0.65
CA GLY A 136 14.91 -5.43 1.92
C GLY A 136 14.02 -4.23 2.25
N ARG A 137 14.50 -3.02 2.00
CA ARG A 137 13.75 -1.79 2.24
C ARG A 137 12.56 -1.64 1.30
N TYR A 138 12.72 -2.02 0.03
CA TYR A 138 11.61 -2.06 -0.93
C TYR A 138 10.50 -3.00 -0.45
N ILE A 139 10.86 -4.22 -0.04
CA ILE A 139 9.88 -5.19 0.50
C ILE A 139 9.18 -4.65 1.74
N MET A 140 9.92 -4.02 2.67
CA MET A 140 9.32 -3.38 3.84
C MET A 140 8.37 -2.26 3.46
N MET A 141 8.76 -1.41 2.51
CA MET A 141 7.93 -0.31 2.00
C MET A 141 6.63 -0.84 1.41
N SER A 142 6.71 -1.82 0.49
CA SER A 142 5.55 -2.48 -0.12
C SER A 142 4.62 -3.13 0.93
N LEU A 143 5.16 -3.70 2.01
CA LEU A 143 4.34 -4.39 3.02
C LEU A 143 3.89 -3.49 4.19
N ALA A 144 4.45 -2.29 4.35
CA ALA A 144 4.08 -1.40 5.44
C ALA A 144 2.57 -1.05 5.46
N PRO A 145 1.90 -0.81 4.33
CA PRO A 145 0.48 -0.45 4.32
C PRO A 145 -0.49 -1.52 4.82
N LEU A 146 -0.05 -2.76 5.05
CA LEU A 146 -0.87 -3.81 5.64
C LEU A 146 -1.18 -3.54 7.11
N ILE A 147 -0.31 -2.78 7.79
CA ILE A 147 -0.31 -2.60 9.24
C ILE A 147 -1.70 -2.18 9.76
N PRO A 148 -2.39 -1.16 9.20
CA PRO A 148 -3.72 -0.77 9.65
C PRO A 148 -4.73 -1.90 9.49
N GLY A 149 -4.71 -2.62 8.35
CA GLY A 149 -5.60 -3.76 8.11
C GLY A 149 -5.41 -4.89 9.12
N ILE A 150 -4.15 -5.22 9.44
CA ILE A 150 -3.80 -6.21 10.47
C ILE A 150 -4.30 -5.76 11.84
N ILE A 151 -4.11 -4.48 12.20
CA ILE A 151 -4.57 -3.93 13.49
C ILE A 151 -6.09 -4.03 13.61
N PHE A 152 -6.84 -3.57 12.61
CA PHE A 152 -8.30 -3.65 12.63
C PHE A 152 -8.80 -5.09 12.68
N LEU A 153 -8.16 -6.01 11.95
CA LEU A 153 -8.53 -7.42 11.97
C LEU A 153 -8.23 -8.05 13.35
N ALA A 154 -7.09 -7.72 13.95
CA ALA A 154 -6.74 -8.18 15.29
C ALA A 154 -7.75 -7.68 16.33
N VAL A 155 -8.11 -6.39 16.27
CA VAL A 155 -9.16 -5.82 17.12
C VAL A 155 -10.48 -6.54 16.92
N PHE A 156 -10.90 -6.79 15.67
CA PHE A 156 -12.11 -7.55 15.35
C PHE A 156 -12.11 -8.95 15.99
N VAL A 157 -10.99 -9.68 15.87
CA VAL A 157 -10.85 -11.05 16.39
C VAL A 157 -10.95 -11.07 17.91
N VAL A 158 -10.27 -10.16 18.62
CA VAL A 158 -10.27 -10.13 20.10
C VAL A 158 -11.51 -9.44 20.69
N CYS A 159 -12.27 -8.69 19.88
CA CYS A 159 -13.44 -7.93 20.32
C CYS A 159 -14.53 -8.85 20.92
N PRO A 160 -15.09 -8.59 22.11
CA PRO A 160 -16.19 -9.39 22.65
C PRO A 160 -17.43 -9.37 21.73
N ILE A 161 -18.16 -10.49 21.67
CA ILE A 161 -19.35 -10.65 20.81
C ILE A 161 -20.45 -9.63 21.13
N SER A 162 -20.54 -9.20 22.39
CA SER A 162 -21.47 -8.16 22.84
C SER A 162 -21.19 -6.80 22.20
N MET A 163 -19.96 -6.54 21.75
CA MET A 163 -19.54 -5.26 21.16
C MET A 163 -19.72 -5.24 19.63
N LYS A 164 -20.95 -5.54 19.18
CA LYS A 164 -21.31 -5.59 17.74
C LYS A 164 -20.95 -4.33 16.96
N TRP A 165 -21.02 -3.16 17.59
CA TRP A 165 -20.66 -1.88 16.98
C TRP A 165 -19.17 -1.81 16.61
N LEU A 166 -18.29 -2.28 17.50
CA LEU A 166 -16.84 -2.25 17.30
C LEU A 166 -16.44 -3.26 16.22
N MET A 167 -17.02 -4.47 16.26
CA MET A 167 -16.87 -5.45 15.20
C MET A 167 -17.29 -4.89 13.83
N THR A 168 -18.40 -4.16 13.74
CA THR A 168 -18.79 -3.48 12.49
C THR A 168 -17.76 -2.44 12.05
N ILE A 169 -17.30 -1.57 12.95
CA ILE A 169 -16.33 -0.52 12.61
C ILE A 169 -15.00 -1.10 12.10
N CYS A 170 -14.57 -2.25 12.61
CA CYS A 170 -13.32 -2.87 12.20
C CYS A 170 -13.40 -3.58 10.85
N VAL A 171 -14.59 -3.99 10.37
CA VAL A 171 -14.68 -4.91 9.22
C VAL A 171 -14.18 -4.28 7.92
N VAL A 172 -14.65 -3.10 7.53
CA VAL A 172 -14.27 -2.49 6.26
C VAL A 172 -12.78 -2.08 6.25
N PRO A 173 -12.23 -1.43 7.29
CA PRO A 173 -10.80 -1.15 7.35
C PRO A 173 -9.91 -2.40 7.33
N SER A 174 -10.35 -3.52 7.91
CA SER A 174 -9.63 -4.80 7.83
C SER A 174 -9.55 -5.30 6.39
N PHE A 175 -10.71 -5.37 5.71
CA PHE A 175 -10.77 -5.81 4.32
C PHE A 175 -9.97 -4.90 3.41
N MET A 176 -10.24 -3.59 3.45
CA MET A 176 -9.54 -2.63 2.61
C MET A 176 -8.04 -2.63 2.87
N GLY A 177 -7.60 -2.56 4.14
CA GLY A 177 -6.18 -2.51 4.48
C GLY A 177 -5.40 -3.79 4.16
N LEU A 178 -6.07 -4.94 4.00
CA LEU A 178 -5.42 -6.20 3.63
C LEU A 178 -5.57 -6.53 2.14
N ILE A 179 -6.61 -6.05 1.48
CA ILE A 179 -6.90 -6.35 0.07
C ILE A 179 -6.32 -5.28 -0.86
N SER A 180 -6.38 -4.00 -0.49
CA SER A 180 -5.88 -2.91 -1.34
C SER A 180 -4.38 -2.99 -1.67
N PRO A 181 -3.50 -3.53 -0.78
CA PRO A 181 -2.08 -3.74 -1.11
C PRO A 181 -1.82 -4.93 -2.06
N ALA A 182 -2.81 -5.40 -2.82
CA ALA A 182 -2.63 -6.51 -3.76
C ALA A 182 -1.52 -6.28 -4.81
N PRO A 183 -1.38 -5.07 -5.40
CA PRO A 183 -0.23 -4.76 -6.25
C PRO A 183 1.11 -4.88 -5.50
N ASP A 184 1.14 -4.50 -4.23
CA ASP A 184 2.34 -4.56 -3.40
C ASP A 184 2.76 -6.02 -3.11
N TYR A 185 1.80 -6.92 -2.86
CA TYR A 185 2.08 -8.36 -2.74
C TYR A 185 2.70 -8.94 -3.99
N MET A 186 2.16 -8.55 -5.15
CA MET A 186 2.68 -8.97 -6.45
C MET A 186 4.12 -8.50 -6.60
N ASP A 187 4.39 -7.22 -6.35
CA ASP A 187 5.73 -6.64 -6.45
C ASP A 187 6.70 -7.33 -5.50
N VAL A 188 6.34 -7.54 -4.23
CA VAL A 188 7.18 -8.29 -3.28
C VAL A 188 7.54 -9.67 -3.82
N LEU A 189 6.57 -10.39 -4.39
CA LEU A 189 6.81 -11.72 -4.93
C LEU A 189 7.64 -11.71 -6.22
N ILE A 190 7.51 -10.67 -7.06
CA ILE A 190 8.39 -10.44 -8.21
C ILE A 190 9.81 -10.15 -7.74
N ILE A 191 10.00 -9.21 -6.81
CA ILE A 191 11.29 -8.84 -6.23
C ILE A 191 11.96 -10.04 -5.55
N LEU A 192 11.19 -10.85 -4.81
CA LEU A 192 11.73 -12.02 -4.14
C LEU A 192 12.29 -13.05 -5.12
N ARG A 193 11.67 -13.19 -6.31
CA ARG A 193 12.05 -14.17 -7.34
C ARG A 193 13.10 -13.66 -8.32
N LYS A 194 13.00 -12.40 -8.75
CA LYS A 194 13.77 -11.86 -9.89
C LYS A 194 14.94 -10.96 -9.48
N VAL A 195 14.97 -10.44 -8.24
CA VAL A 195 15.99 -9.47 -7.81
C VAL A 195 16.97 -10.10 -6.83
N PRO A 196 18.30 -10.06 -7.09
CA PRO A 196 19.29 -10.67 -6.24
C PRO A 196 19.42 -9.98 -4.88
N LYS A 197 19.89 -10.71 -3.88
CA LYS A 197 20.23 -10.13 -2.57
C LYS A 197 21.37 -9.14 -2.73
N GLY A 198 21.29 -8.02 -2.01
CA GLY A 198 22.26 -6.92 -2.11
C GLY A 198 21.91 -5.86 -3.15
N ALA A 199 20.97 -6.13 -4.06
CA ALA A 199 20.59 -5.17 -5.07
C ALA A 199 19.83 -3.96 -4.52
N MET A 200 19.99 -2.85 -5.23
CA MET A 200 19.19 -1.65 -5.17
C MET A 200 18.09 -1.71 -6.23
N ILE A 201 16.93 -1.13 -5.92
CA ILE A 201 15.74 -1.04 -6.78
C ILE A 201 15.40 0.43 -6.91
N GLN A 202 15.17 0.89 -8.13
CA GLN A 202 14.87 2.29 -8.42
C GLN A 202 13.79 2.42 -9.48
N ALA A 203 12.91 3.41 -9.33
CA ALA A 203 11.93 3.76 -10.34
C ALA A 203 12.56 4.59 -11.46
N THR A 204 12.12 4.34 -12.69
CA THR A 204 12.52 5.00 -13.93
C THR A 204 11.27 5.25 -14.78
N GLU A 205 11.41 6.02 -15.86
CA GLU A 205 10.34 6.21 -16.86
C GLU A 205 9.82 4.87 -17.45
N ASN A 206 10.69 3.86 -17.54
CA ASN A 206 10.40 2.58 -18.17
C ASN A 206 9.97 1.51 -17.15
N GLY A 207 9.86 1.87 -15.86
CA GLY A 207 9.42 0.97 -14.80
C GLY A 207 10.42 0.85 -13.65
N LEU A 208 10.47 -0.31 -13.01
CA LEU A 208 11.40 -0.56 -11.90
C LEU A 208 12.63 -1.28 -12.43
N VAL A 209 13.81 -0.77 -12.11
CA VAL A 209 15.09 -1.41 -12.42
C VAL A 209 15.77 -1.89 -11.14
N TRP A 210 16.67 -2.88 -11.27
CA TRP A 210 17.58 -3.25 -10.20
C TRP A 210 19.03 -3.24 -10.65
N TYR A 211 19.95 -2.95 -9.72
CA TYR A 211 21.39 -2.99 -9.93
C TYR A 211 22.11 -3.36 -8.61
N LEU A 212 23.36 -3.80 -8.71
CA LEU A 212 24.23 -4.11 -7.56
C LEU A 212 25.14 -2.94 -7.19
#